data_AF-A0A1B1N1Q2-F1
#
_entry.id   AF-A0A1B1N1Q2-F1
#
_cell.length_a   1.000
_cell.length_b   1.000
_cell.length_c   1.000
_cell.angle_alpha   90.00
_cell.angle_beta   90.00
_cell.angle_gamma   90.00
#
_symmetry.space_group_name_H-M   'P 1'
#
loop_
_entity.id
_entity.type
_entity.pdbx_description
1 polymer ?
#
loop_
_entity_poly.entity_id
_entity_poly.type
_entity_poly.pdbx_seq_one_letter_code
_entity_poly.pdbx_strand_id
1 'polypeptide(L)'
;MKRFLGKYLGAFLIIALFTFFDLTSASGAATVPYTQDNTNPNKYYFVANFYYDIWKRSNGTWTSDGSPDTTKTMSWDYSYTFPDRKITKVDVHAFNENEDLPVNKASGLTGAEQVYETSRYGEMWTNARANVSTSYTTRMTNSPSYGADTVNFGVSATGLLTARTRWLDITSTGGGDLANGVEGRRYFFPSLVTIELEPEIGTAHIKYFNANTGASLNGVDGFHNKEETGVVKKSAV
;
A
#
# COMPACT_ATOMS: atom_id res chain seq x y z
N MET A 1 32.38 -67.02 31.07
CA MET A 1 31.12 -66.95 31.85
C MET A 1 30.53 -65.55 31.72
N LYS A 2 29.30 -65.44 31.20
CA LYS A 2 28.23 -64.45 31.48
C LYS A 2 28.60 -62.95 31.50
N ARG A 3 28.31 -62.17 30.44
CA ARG A 3 27.08 -61.35 30.20
C ARG A 3 26.76 -60.34 31.31
N PHE A 4 26.70 -59.03 30.98
CA PHE A 4 25.64 -58.04 31.29
C PHE A 4 26.02 -56.69 30.58
N LEU A 5 25.31 -56.28 29.51
CA LEU A 5 24.31 -55.17 29.48
C LEU A 5 24.92 -53.80 29.89
N GLY A 6 25.00 -52.74 29.09
CA GLY A 6 24.08 -52.21 28.08
C GLY A 6 23.38 -50.94 28.62
N LYS A 7 23.31 -49.86 27.81
CA LYS A 7 22.71 -48.50 28.02
C LYS A 7 23.74 -47.48 28.53
N TYR A 8 24.03 -46.32 27.91
CA TYR A 8 23.25 -45.27 27.24
C TYR A 8 24.13 -44.67 26.11
N LEU A 9 23.75 -44.57 24.84
CA LEU A 9 22.63 -43.87 24.21
C LEU A 9 22.64 -42.35 24.47
N GLY A 10 23.04 -41.58 23.44
CA GLY A 10 22.54 -40.24 23.19
C GLY A 10 23.42 -39.07 23.65
N ALA A 11 24.53 -38.81 22.96
CA ALA A 11 25.05 -37.44 22.90
C ALA A 11 24.08 -36.63 22.02
N PHE A 12 23.21 -35.85 22.67
CA PHE A 12 22.28 -34.93 22.04
C PHE A 12 23.08 -33.80 21.36
N LEU A 13 23.24 -33.93 20.04
CA LEU A 13 23.68 -32.84 19.18
C LEU A 13 22.50 -31.85 19.06
N ILE A 14 22.47 -30.82 19.91
CA ILE A 14 21.55 -29.69 19.73
C ILE A 14 22.10 -28.88 18.54
N ILE A 15 21.71 -29.28 17.34
CA ILE A 15 21.77 -28.40 16.17
C ILE A 15 20.73 -27.32 16.44
N ALA A 16 21.20 -26.17 16.92
CA ALA A 16 20.42 -24.94 16.89
C ALA A 16 20.20 -24.59 15.41
N LEU A 17 19.12 -25.13 14.83
CA LEU A 17 18.50 -24.56 13.64
C LEU A 17 18.02 -23.15 14.04
N PHE A 18 18.90 -22.17 13.90
CA PHE A 18 18.46 -20.82 13.58
C PHE A 18 17.88 -20.90 12.17
N THR A 19 16.62 -21.30 12.07
CA THR A 19 15.81 -20.91 10.93
C THR A 19 15.74 -19.39 11.00
N PHE A 20 16.52 -18.74 10.15
CA PHE A 20 16.21 -17.42 9.66
C PHE A 20 14.75 -17.46 9.23
N PHE A 21 13.86 -16.90 10.04
CA PHE A 21 12.62 -16.40 9.51
C PHE A 21 13.03 -15.23 8.63
N ASP A 22 13.38 -15.55 7.37
CA ASP A 22 13.12 -14.62 6.30
C ASP A 22 11.63 -14.34 6.40
N LEU A 23 11.31 -13.20 7.03
CA LEU A 23 10.01 -12.59 6.94
C LEU A 23 9.88 -12.18 5.47
N THR A 24 9.55 -13.18 4.64
CA THR A 24 9.23 -12.98 3.24
C THR A 24 8.13 -11.94 3.23
N SER A 25 8.47 -10.73 2.80
CA SER A 25 7.54 -9.70 2.40
C SER A 25 6.56 -10.38 1.45
N ALA A 26 5.34 -10.62 1.94
CA ALA A 26 4.30 -11.20 1.12
C ALA A 26 4.02 -10.21 -0.02
N SER A 27 4.65 -10.42 -1.17
CA SER A 27 4.27 -9.77 -2.43
C SER A 27 3.01 -10.46 -2.96
N GLY A 28 1.93 -10.38 -2.19
CA GLY A 28 0.61 -10.69 -2.68
C GLY A 28 0.11 -9.44 -3.39
N ALA A 29 0.27 -9.37 -4.72
CA ALA A 29 -0.46 -8.41 -5.56
C ALA A 29 -1.94 -8.82 -5.58
N ALA A 30 -2.61 -8.71 -4.44
CA ALA A 30 -4.06 -8.68 -4.41
C ALA A 30 -4.48 -7.32 -4.99
N THR A 31 -5.35 -7.32 -6.00
CA THR A 31 -5.96 -6.11 -6.51
C THR A 31 -6.71 -5.45 -5.35
N VAL A 32 -6.11 -4.42 -4.76
CA VAL A 32 -6.77 -3.67 -3.68
C VAL A 32 -8.01 -3.01 -4.29
N PRO A 33 -9.23 -3.26 -3.77
CA PRO A 33 -10.41 -2.59 -4.27
C PRO A 33 -10.22 -1.08 -4.17
N TYR A 34 -10.74 -0.36 -5.15
CA TYR A 34 -10.61 1.09 -5.23
C TYR A 34 -11.95 1.77 -5.13
N THR A 35 -11.91 3.03 -4.73
CA THR A 35 -13.05 3.93 -4.80
C THR A 35 -12.76 5.01 -5.84
N GLN A 36 -13.64 5.16 -6.81
CA GLN A 36 -13.54 6.22 -7.82
C GLN A 36 -14.12 7.53 -7.28
N ASP A 37 -13.50 8.65 -7.64
CA ASP A 37 -14.02 10.00 -7.40
C ASP A 37 -15.34 10.17 -8.19
N ASN A 38 -16.40 10.64 -7.52
CA ASN A 38 -17.73 10.78 -8.12
C ASN A 38 -17.91 12.05 -8.97
N THR A 39 -16.96 12.98 -8.89
CA THR A 39 -16.89 14.20 -9.71
C THR A 39 -15.84 14.13 -10.80
N ASN A 40 -14.83 13.26 -10.66
CA ASN A 40 -13.75 13.05 -11.62
C ASN A 40 -13.54 11.55 -11.91
N PRO A 41 -14.09 11.00 -13.01
CA PRO A 41 -13.97 9.57 -13.33
C PRO A 41 -12.55 9.11 -13.65
N ASN A 42 -11.58 10.04 -13.71
CA ASN A 42 -10.18 9.73 -13.95
C ASN A 42 -9.38 9.58 -12.66
N LYS A 43 -10.00 9.77 -11.49
CA LYS A 43 -9.32 9.78 -10.20
C LYS A 43 -9.82 8.65 -9.31
N TYR A 44 -8.87 7.94 -8.72
CA TYR A 44 -9.11 6.72 -7.94
C TYR A 44 -8.35 6.78 -6.62
N TYR A 45 -8.97 6.28 -5.56
CA TYR A 45 -8.47 6.29 -4.21
C TYR A 45 -8.28 4.87 -3.67
N PHE A 46 -7.20 4.68 -2.92
CA PHE A 46 -6.84 3.42 -2.28
C PHE A 46 -6.25 3.69 -0.89
N VAL A 47 -6.43 2.76 0.05
CA VAL A 47 -5.71 2.77 1.32
C VAL A 47 -4.68 1.65 1.36
N ALA A 48 -3.41 2.02 1.41
CA ALA A 48 -2.32 1.13 1.73
C ALA A 48 -2.21 1.00 3.26
N ASN A 49 -2.45 -0.18 3.82
CA ASN A 49 -2.45 -0.38 5.27
C ASN A 49 -1.12 -0.99 5.74
N PHE A 50 -0.15 -0.14 6.05
CA PHE A 50 1.13 -0.56 6.63
C PHE A 50 0.93 -1.05 8.06
N TYR A 51 1.74 -2.03 8.47
CA TYR A 51 1.81 -2.43 9.86
C TYR A 51 3.25 -2.71 10.28
N TYR A 52 3.51 -2.59 11.57
CA TYR A 52 4.78 -2.96 12.17
C TYR A 52 4.55 -3.80 13.42
N ASP A 53 5.24 -4.94 13.48
CA ASP A 53 5.15 -5.89 14.57
C ASP A 53 6.35 -5.75 15.48
N ILE A 54 6.11 -5.77 16.79
CA ILE A 54 7.16 -5.88 17.80
C ILE A 54 6.84 -6.99 18.78
N TRP A 55 7.90 -7.61 19.28
CA TRP A 55 7.80 -8.75 20.19
C TRP A 55 8.55 -8.49 21.48
N LYS A 56 7.92 -8.81 22.60
CA LYS A 56 8.52 -8.87 23.93
C LYS A 56 8.85 -10.31 24.25
N ARG A 57 10.07 -10.56 24.72
CA ARG A 57 10.52 -11.86 25.20
C ARG A 57 9.92 -12.17 26.57
N SER A 58 9.91 -13.46 26.95
CA SER A 58 9.44 -13.93 28.27
C SER A 58 10.19 -13.29 29.45
N ASN A 59 11.44 -12.86 29.26
CA ASN A 59 12.21 -12.14 30.27
C ASN A 59 11.84 -10.64 30.41
N GLY A 60 10.81 -10.19 29.70
CA GLY A 60 10.30 -8.83 29.74
C GLY A 60 11.01 -7.84 28.81
N THR A 61 12.06 -8.25 28.10
CA THR A 61 12.80 -7.37 27.17
C THR A 61 12.20 -7.38 25.77
N TRP A 62 12.21 -6.23 25.09
CA TRP A 62 11.83 -6.14 23.68
C TRP A 62 12.89 -6.75 22.77
N THR A 63 12.44 -7.34 21.65
CA THR A 63 13.32 -7.82 20.58
C THR A 63 14.02 -6.67 19.85
N SER A 64 14.98 -7.00 18.98
CA SER A 64 15.69 -6.01 18.16
C SER A 64 14.76 -5.24 17.21
N ASP A 65 13.59 -5.81 16.93
CA ASP A 65 12.62 -5.24 16.00
C ASP A 65 12.02 -3.95 16.53
N GLY A 66 12.00 -3.75 17.85
CA GLY A 66 11.65 -2.46 18.46
C GLY A 66 10.89 -2.60 19.77
N SER A 67 10.59 -1.45 20.35
CA SER A 67 9.77 -1.32 21.57
C SER A 67 8.69 -0.26 21.36
N PRO A 68 7.64 -0.23 22.21
CA PRO A 68 6.66 0.85 22.21
C PRO A 68 7.34 2.22 22.29
N ASP A 69 6.66 3.23 21.73
CA ASP A 69 7.10 4.63 21.76
C ASP A 69 8.45 4.88 21.06
N THR A 70 8.84 4.00 20.14
CA THR A 70 10.01 4.22 19.26
C THR A 70 9.59 4.48 17.82
N THR A 71 10.36 5.28 17.10
CA THR A 71 10.08 5.60 15.70
C THR A 71 10.59 4.48 14.81
N LYS A 72 9.76 4.05 13.86
CA LYS A 72 10.13 3.09 12.82
C LYS A 72 9.81 3.66 11.45
N THR A 73 10.65 3.28 10.48
CA THR A 73 10.40 3.49 9.07
C THR A 73 10.19 2.14 8.42
N MET A 74 9.15 2.05 7.62
CA MET A 74 8.74 0.85 6.90
C MET A 74 8.37 1.23 5.48
N SER A 75 8.64 0.36 4.52
CA SER A 75 8.39 0.64 3.11
C SER A 75 8.01 -0.62 2.36
N TRP A 76 7.07 -0.47 1.42
CA TRP A 76 6.67 -1.50 0.49
C TRP A 76 6.52 -0.91 -0.91
N ASP A 77 6.76 -1.76 -1.90
CA ASP A 77 6.50 -1.46 -3.29
C ASP A 77 5.08 -1.84 -3.66
N TYR A 78 4.42 -0.95 -4.39
CA TYR A 78 3.07 -1.10 -4.92
C TYR A 78 3.11 -1.11 -6.43
N SER A 79 2.19 -1.89 -7.00
CA SER A 79 1.94 -1.94 -8.44
C SER A 79 0.44 -1.85 -8.67
N TYR A 80 0.03 -0.92 -9.54
CA TYR A 80 -1.36 -0.76 -9.95
C TYR A 80 -1.46 -0.74 -11.46
N THR A 81 -2.43 -1.46 -12.00
CA THR A 81 -2.71 -1.55 -13.43
C THR A 81 -4.13 -1.10 -13.72
N PHE A 82 -4.28 -0.17 -14.66
CA PHE A 82 -5.54 0.31 -15.22
C PHE A 82 -5.55 -0.01 -16.72
N PRO A 83 -6.17 -1.14 -17.13
CA PRO A 83 -6.20 -1.53 -18.53
C PRO A 83 -6.74 -0.41 -19.44
N ASP A 84 -6.12 -0.26 -20.60
CA ASP A 84 -6.49 0.71 -21.64
C ASP A 84 -6.40 2.20 -21.27
N ARG A 85 -5.84 2.55 -20.08
CA ARG A 85 -5.72 3.95 -19.66
C ARG A 85 -4.36 4.23 -19.04
N LYS A 86 -3.70 5.27 -19.51
CA LYS A 86 -2.41 5.68 -18.94
C LYS A 86 -2.58 6.35 -17.59
N ILE A 87 -1.68 6.04 -16.68
CA ILE A 87 -1.55 6.69 -15.38
C ILE A 87 -0.72 7.97 -15.57
N THR A 88 -1.25 9.09 -15.11
CA THR A 88 -0.64 10.43 -15.26
C THR A 88 -0.10 10.99 -13.96
N LYS A 89 -0.61 10.51 -12.82
CA LYS A 89 -0.17 10.96 -11.50
C LYS A 89 -0.44 9.91 -10.43
N VAL A 90 0.50 9.82 -9.49
CA VAL A 90 0.31 9.13 -8.21
C VAL A 90 0.65 10.11 -7.09
N ASP A 91 -0.19 10.16 -6.07
CA ASP A 91 0.03 10.95 -4.86
C ASP A 91 -0.19 10.09 -3.62
N VAL A 92 0.60 10.33 -2.57
CA VAL A 92 0.59 9.51 -1.35
C VAL A 92 0.80 10.37 -0.12
N HIS A 93 -0.08 10.25 0.86
CA HIS A 93 0.04 10.88 2.17
C HIS A 93 -0.59 10.05 3.28
N ALA A 94 -0.34 10.45 4.53
CA ALA A 94 -0.84 9.73 5.69
C ALA A 94 -2.36 9.78 5.71
N PHE A 95 -3.02 8.65 5.96
CA PHE A 95 -4.47 8.59 5.92
C PHE A 95 -5.07 9.49 7.02
N ASN A 96 -5.98 10.36 6.62
CA ASN A 96 -6.73 11.25 7.50
C ASN A 96 -8.23 10.93 7.37
N GLU A 97 -8.84 10.41 8.43
CA GLU A 97 -10.25 10.02 8.41
C GLU A 97 -11.23 11.20 8.24
N ASN A 98 -10.76 12.42 8.47
CA ASN A 98 -11.55 13.65 8.32
C ASN A 98 -11.41 14.26 6.92
N GLU A 99 -10.64 13.64 6.02
CA GLU A 99 -10.49 14.11 4.65
C GLU A 99 -11.80 13.94 3.87
N ASP A 100 -12.31 15.04 3.31
CA ASP A 100 -13.53 15.04 2.51
C ASP A 100 -13.21 14.64 1.07
N LEU A 101 -13.17 13.32 0.85
CA LEU A 101 -13.01 12.76 -0.47
C LEU A 101 -14.35 12.74 -1.22
N PRO A 102 -14.42 13.28 -2.45
CA PRO A 102 -15.64 13.30 -3.27
C PRO A 102 -15.93 11.91 -3.83
N VAL A 103 -16.52 11.04 -2.99
CA VAL A 103 -16.87 9.67 -3.36
C VAL A 103 -18.32 9.37 -3.00
N ASN A 104 -18.91 8.39 -3.67
CA ASN A 104 -20.21 7.86 -3.28
C ASN A 104 -20.05 7.10 -1.96
N LYS A 105 -20.62 7.65 -0.89
CA LYS A 105 -20.47 7.12 0.48
C LYS A 105 -21.80 6.70 1.09
N ALA A 106 -21.75 5.66 1.92
CA ALA A 106 -22.89 5.28 2.74
C ALA A 106 -23.23 6.38 3.77
N SER A 107 -24.49 6.42 4.19
CA SER A 107 -24.96 7.40 5.19
C SER A 107 -24.16 7.27 6.50
N GLY A 108 -23.66 8.40 7.00
CA GLY A 108 -22.92 8.47 8.27
C GLY A 108 -21.40 8.27 8.15
N LEU A 109 -20.86 7.98 6.97
CA LEU A 109 -19.41 7.89 6.74
C LEU A 109 -18.82 9.20 6.18
N THR A 110 -17.55 9.47 6.49
CA THR A 110 -16.75 10.43 5.70
C THR A 110 -16.33 9.81 4.36
N GLY A 111 -15.86 10.66 3.43
CA GLY A 111 -15.30 10.16 2.16
C GLY A 111 -14.10 9.25 2.40
N ALA A 112 -13.18 9.66 3.29
CA ALA A 112 -12.03 8.85 3.69
C ALA A 112 -12.42 7.50 4.32
N GLU A 113 -13.41 7.47 5.22
CA GLU A 113 -13.90 6.23 5.83
C GLU A 113 -14.47 5.26 4.77
N GLN A 114 -15.22 5.78 3.80
CA GLN A 114 -15.71 4.97 2.68
C GLN A 114 -14.56 4.40 1.83
N VAL A 115 -13.53 5.20 1.54
CA VAL A 115 -12.35 4.76 0.80
C VAL A 115 -11.58 3.67 1.58
N TYR A 116 -11.46 3.83 2.90
CA TYR A 116 -10.87 2.82 3.78
C TYR A 116 -11.65 1.51 3.70
N GLU A 117 -12.96 1.55 3.95
CA GLU A 117 -13.80 0.35 3.96
C GLU A 117 -13.72 -0.42 2.64
N THR A 118 -13.80 0.28 1.50
CA THR A 118 -13.62 -0.34 0.18
C THR A 118 -12.25 -0.99 0.04
N SER A 119 -11.17 -0.24 0.32
CA SER A 119 -9.78 -0.73 0.18
C SER A 119 -9.45 -1.89 1.11
N ARG A 120 -10.24 -2.06 2.17
CA ARG A 120 -10.06 -3.06 3.22
C ARG A 120 -11.17 -4.13 3.20
N TYR A 121 -11.80 -4.35 2.05
CA TYR A 121 -12.77 -5.43 1.83
C TYR A 121 -13.94 -5.42 2.83
N GLY A 122 -14.45 -4.25 3.18
CA GLY A 122 -15.56 -4.07 4.11
C GLY A 122 -15.14 -3.87 5.57
N GLU A 123 -13.84 -3.78 5.88
CA GLU A 123 -13.39 -3.44 7.23
C GLU A 123 -13.73 -1.98 7.58
N MET A 124 -14.68 -1.79 8.48
CA MET A 124 -15.07 -0.46 8.95
C MET A 124 -13.92 0.25 9.67
N TRP A 125 -13.69 1.53 9.34
CA TRP A 125 -12.67 2.35 9.99
C TRP A 125 -12.83 2.42 11.51
N THR A 126 -14.07 2.42 12.02
CA THR A 126 -14.38 2.44 13.46
C THR A 126 -13.76 1.27 14.21
N ASN A 127 -13.60 0.12 13.56
CA ASN A 127 -12.96 -1.07 14.14
C ASN A 127 -11.43 -0.97 14.09
N ALA A 128 -10.88 -0.42 12.99
CA ALA A 128 -9.44 -0.34 12.77
C ALA A 128 -8.77 0.81 13.53
N ARG A 129 -9.44 1.96 13.66
CA ARG A 129 -8.86 3.23 14.13
C ARG A 129 -8.21 3.14 15.52
N ALA A 130 -8.68 2.24 16.38
CA ALA A 130 -8.14 2.05 17.72
C ALA A 130 -6.65 1.65 17.72
N ASN A 131 -6.23 0.93 16.67
CA ASN A 131 -4.91 0.32 16.53
C ASN A 131 -3.95 1.13 15.64
N VAL A 132 -4.42 2.25 15.08
CA VAL A 132 -3.64 3.11 14.19
C VAL A 132 -2.76 4.05 15.00
N SER A 133 -1.55 4.29 14.50
CA SER A 133 -0.62 5.25 15.10
C SER A 133 -1.19 6.65 15.15
N THR A 134 -0.90 7.35 16.24
CA THR A 134 -1.30 8.75 16.46
C THR A 134 -0.40 9.74 15.74
N SER A 135 0.79 9.31 15.29
CA SER A 135 1.79 10.20 14.71
C SER A 135 2.67 9.46 13.72
N TYR A 136 2.42 9.71 12.44
CA TYR A 136 3.23 9.18 11.36
C TYR A 136 3.10 10.06 10.12
N THR A 137 4.09 9.95 9.25
CA THR A 137 4.11 10.57 7.93
C THR A 137 4.30 9.47 6.90
N THR A 138 3.83 9.72 5.70
CA THR A 138 3.99 8.79 4.59
C THR A 138 4.41 9.56 3.35
N ARG A 139 5.16 8.90 2.48
CA ARG A 139 5.68 9.49 1.25
C ARG A 139 6.03 8.41 0.25
N MET A 140 6.02 8.76 -1.03
CA MET A 140 6.65 7.94 -2.06
C MET A 140 8.17 7.86 -1.84
N THR A 141 8.77 6.69 -2.05
CA THR A 141 10.22 6.48 -1.94
C THR A 141 10.94 6.63 -3.27
N ASN A 142 10.23 6.49 -4.39
CA ASN A 142 10.69 6.74 -5.74
C ASN A 142 9.61 7.41 -6.57
N SER A 143 10.03 8.14 -7.60
CA SER A 143 9.10 8.73 -8.57
C SER A 143 8.58 7.65 -9.50
N PRO A 144 7.25 7.48 -9.64
CA PRO A 144 6.69 6.57 -10.61
C PRO A 144 6.98 7.03 -12.04
N SER A 145 7.13 6.07 -12.95
CA SER A 145 7.13 6.36 -14.39
C SER A 145 5.70 6.43 -14.90
N TYR A 146 5.32 7.56 -15.50
CA TYR A 146 3.98 7.81 -16.01
C TYR A 146 3.85 7.48 -17.50
N GLY A 147 2.62 7.40 -17.99
CA GLY A 147 2.33 7.18 -19.42
C GLY A 147 2.18 5.71 -19.83
N ALA A 148 2.18 4.79 -18.85
CA ALA A 148 1.84 3.39 -19.02
C ALA A 148 0.51 3.06 -18.32
N ASP A 149 -0.08 1.91 -18.67
CA ASP A 149 -1.27 1.36 -18.00
C ASP A 149 -0.95 0.81 -16.60
N THR A 150 0.32 0.60 -16.31
CA THR A 150 0.82 0.07 -15.04
C THR A 150 1.81 1.05 -14.45
N VAL A 151 1.68 1.29 -13.14
CA VAL A 151 2.61 2.12 -12.37
C VAL A 151 3.20 1.32 -11.22
N ASN A 152 4.51 1.47 -11.02
CA ASN A 152 5.21 0.90 -9.87
C ASN A 152 5.81 2.04 -9.05
N PHE A 153 5.57 2.01 -7.74
CA PHE A 153 6.12 2.98 -6.80
C PHE A 153 6.20 2.38 -5.40
N GLY A 154 7.23 2.76 -4.68
CA GLY A 154 7.40 2.46 -3.28
C GLY A 154 6.76 3.55 -2.43
N VAL A 155 6.21 3.11 -1.31
CA VAL A 155 5.65 3.99 -0.28
C VAL A 155 6.38 3.68 1.01
N SER A 156 6.71 4.73 1.76
CA SER A 156 7.26 4.62 3.10
C SER A 156 6.34 5.27 4.11
N ALA A 157 6.22 4.66 5.29
CA ALA A 157 5.63 5.26 6.47
C ALA A 157 6.72 5.39 7.54
N THR A 158 6.86 6.57 8.11
CA THR A 158 7.72 6.82 9.26
C THR A 158 6.84 7.32 10.40
N GLY A 159 6.77 6.55 11.48
CA GLY A 159 5.87 6.84 12.59
C GLY A 159 6.31 6.24 13.91
N LEU A 160 5.69 6.74 14.98
CA LEU A 160 5.88 6.23 16.33
C LEU A 160 5.07 4.94 16.51
N LEU A 161 5.66 3.94 17.17
CA LEU A 161 4.98 2.71 17.58
C LEU A 161 4.00 2.97 18.75
N THR A 162 2.95 3.74 18.45
CA THR A 162 1.81 4.05 19.31
C THR A 162 0.52 3.63 18.64
N ALA A 163 -0.56 3.59 19.40
CA ALA A 163 -1.91 3.39 18.89
C ALA A 163 -2.86 4.40 19.54
N ARG A 164 -3.92 4.82 18.83
CA ARG A 164 -4.91 5.76 19.37
C ARG A 164 -5.54 5.30 20.68
N THR A 165 -5.84 4.01 20.79
CA THR A 165 -6.45 3.44 21.99
C THR A 165 -5.65 2.24 22.50
N ARG A 166 -5.35 1.28 21.62
CA ARG A 166 -4.55 0.09 21.97
C ARG A 166 -3.95 -0.51 20.71
N TRP A 167 -2.79 -1.14 20.82
CA TRP A 167 -2.24 -1.94 19.73
C TRP A 167 -3.09 -3.19 19.50
N LEU A 168 -2.93 -3.81 18.33
CA LEU A 168 -3.48 -5.14 18.09
C LEU A 168 -2.55 -6.18 18.75
N ASP A 169 -3.13 -7.02 19.61
CA ASP A 169 -2.43 -8.17 20.19
C ASP A 169 -2.30 -9.26 19.11
N ILE A 170 -1.05 -9.61 18.79
CA ILE A 170 -0.71 -10.66 17.83
C ILE A 170 0.03 -11.82 18.52
N THR A 171 0.01 -11.91 19.84
CA THR A 171 0.75 -12.94 20.58
C THR A 171 0.38 -14.34 20.10
N SER A 172 -0.90 -14.60 19.84
CA SER A 172 -1.38 -15.88 19.33
C SER A 172 -0.86 -16.24 17.93
N THR A 173 -0.42 -15.26 17.13
CA THR A 173 0.15 -15.54 15.80
C THR A 173 1.56 -16.10 15.86
N GLY A 174 2.24 -16.01 17.02
CA GLY A 174 3.56 -16.59 17.23
C GLY A 174 3.55 -18.10 17.50
N GLY A 175 2.37 -18.72 17.58
CA GLY A 175 2.20 -20.18 17.74
C GLY A 175 1.87 -20.63 19.16
N GLY A 176 1.64 -21.93 19.33
CA GLY A 176 1.13 -22.53 20.59
C GLY A 176 2.18 -22.73 21.69
N ASP A 177 3.47 -22.63 21.37
CA ASP A 177 4.58 -22.96 22.28
C ASP A 177 5.31 -21.72 22.81
N LEU A 178 4.67 -20.55 22.79
CA LEU A 178 5.27 -19.34 23.32
C LEU A 178 5.41 -19.43 24.85
N ALA A 179 6.62 -19.18 25.34
CA ALA A 179 6.87 -19.09 26.76
C ALA A 179 5.99 -18.00 27.41
N ASN A 180 5.56 -18.23 28.65
CA ASN A 180 4.80 -17.24 29.42
C ASN A 180 5.50 -15.88 29.43
N GLY A 181 4.73 -14.81 29.23
CA GLY A 181 5.23 -13.43 29.21
C GLY A 181 5.74 -12.94 27.85
N VAL A 182 5.73 -13.79 26.81
CA VAL A 182 5.86 -13.31 25.43
C VAL A 182 4.63 -12.48 25.06
N GLU A 183 4.86 -11.35 24.39
CA GLU A 183 3.81 -10.42 23.96
C GLU A 183 4.12 -9.94 22.54
N GLY A 184 3.17 -10.09 21.63
CA GLY A 184 3.25 -9.57 20.26
C GLY A 184 2.32 -8.37 20.09
N ARG A 185 2.84 -7.27 19.56
CA ARG A 185 2.06 -6.05 19.28
C ARG A 185 2.17 -5.66 17.82
N ARG A 186 1.04 -5.31 17.21
CA ARG A 186 0.95 -4.74 15.87
C ARG A 186 0.40 -3.31 15.91
N TYR A 187 1.10 -2.42 15.21
CA TYR A 187 0.74 -1.02 15.01
C TYR A 187 0.46 -0.76 13.54
N PHE A 188 -0.58 0.03 13.23
CA PHE A 188 -0.98 0.32 11.85
C PHE A 188 -0.68 1.76 11.44
N PHE A 189 -0.33 1.95 10.17
CA PHE A 189 0.05 3.23 9.57
C PHE A 189 -0.62 3.37 8.19
N PRO A 190 -1.94 3.57 8.10
CA PRO A 190 -2.63 3.62 6.81
C PRO A 190 -2.19 4.84 5.97
N SER A 191 -2.01 4.65 4.67
CA SER A 191 -1.69 5.74 3.72
C SER A 191 -2.79 5.85 2.69
N LEU A 192 -3.23 7.07 2.39
CA LEU A 192 -4.07 7.33 1.24
C LEU A 192 -3.17 7.38 0.01
N VAL A 193 -3.53 6.61 -1.01
CA VAL A 193 -2.94 6.63 -2.34
C VAL A 193 -3.99 7.14 -3.30
N THR A 194 -3.64 8.16 -4.07
CA THR A 194 -4.48 8.71 -5.13
C THR A 194 -3.81 8.47 -6.48
N ILE A 195 -4.55 7.89 -7.42
CA ILE A 195 -4.09 7.68 -8.80
C ILE A 195 -4.99 8.46 -9.74
N GLU A 196 -4.38 9.26 -10.60
CA GLU A 196 -5.07 9.92 -11.71
C GLU A 196 -4.64 9.30 -13.04
N LEU A 197 -5.63 9.12 -13.91
CA LEU A 197 -5.50 8.55 -15.24
C LEU A 197 -5.67 9.65 -16.30
N GLU A 198 -5.20 9.40 -17.51
CA GLU A 198 -5.52 10.25 -18.66
C GLU A 198 -7.03 10.26 -18.93
N PRO A 199 -7.66 11.38 -19.32
CA PRO A 199 -9.11 11.41 -19.59
C PRO A 199 -9.59 10.33 -20.56
N GLU A 200 -10.77 9.76 -20.32
CA GLU A 200 -11.39 8.76 -21.23
C GLU A 200 -11.72 9.35 -22.61
N ILE A 201 -12.03 10.64 -22.62
CA ILE A 201 -12.22 11.44 -23.81
C ILE A 201 -10.95 12.28 -23.98
N GLY A 202 -10.14 11.91 -24.96
CA GLY A 202 -8.96 12.68 -25.34
C GLY A 202 -9.32 13.73 -26.38
N THR A 203 -8.78 14.93 -26.24
CA THR A 203 -8.74 15.90 -27.34
C THR A 203 -7.38 15.79 -28.02
N ALA A 204 -7.35 15.32 -29.25
CA ALA A 204 -6.16 15.34 -30.08
C ALA A 204 -6.00 16.74 -30.68
N HIS A 205 -4.89 17.41 -30.36
CA HIS A 205 -4.52 18.66 -31.01
C HIS A 205 -3.71 18.35 -32.27
N ILE A 206 -4.35 18.41 -33.42
CA ILE A 206 -3.71 18.18 -34.72
C ILE A 206 -3.09 19.50 -35.17
N LYS A 207 -1.77 19.51 -35.29
CA LYS A 207 -0.98 20.66 -35.76
C LYS A 207 -0.27 20.32 -37.06
N TYR A 208 -0.29 21.24 -38.02
CA TYR A 208 0.34 21.05 -39.33
C TYR A 208 1.64 21.84 -39.42
N PHE A 209 2.69 21.21 -39.93
CA PHE A 209 4.02 21.81 -40.09
C PHE A 209 4.57 21.55 -41.49
N ASN A 210 5.35 22.50 -41.99
CA ASN A 210 6.12 22.34 -43.21
C ASN A 210 7.24 21.32 -42.95
N ALA A 211 7.28 20.23 -43.73
CA ALA A 211 8.23 19.15 -43.53
C ALA A 211 9.71 19.56 -43.72
N ASN A 212 9.98 20.61 -44.49
CA ASN A 212 11.34 21.05 -44.80
C ASN A 212 11.86 22.13 -43.85
N THR A 213 10.97 22.96 -43.30
CA THR A 213 11.35 24.11 -42.46
C THR A 213 10.92 23.99 -41.00
N GLY A 214 10.01 23.05 -40.69
CA GLY A 214 9.38 22.93 -39.37
C GLY A 214 8.43 24.07 -39.03
N ALA A 215 8.20 25.02 -39.94
CA ALA A 215 7.31 26.16 -39.70
C ALA A 215 5.85 25.68 -39.61
N SER A 216 5.09 26.24 -38.66
CA SER A 216 3.64 26.00 -38.55
C SER A 216 2.93 26.42 -39.83
N LEU A 217 2.02 25.57 -40.33
CA LEU A 217 1.16 25.86 -41.47
C LEU A 217 -0.22 26.38 -41.04
N ASN A 218 -0.43 26.62 -39.75
CA ASN A 218 -1.72 27.09 -39.24
C ASN A 218 -2.14 28.41 -39.89
N GLY A 219 -3.24 28.40 -40.63
CA GLY A 219 -3.78 29.57 -41.34
C GLY A 219 -3.38 29.66 -42.81
N VAL A 220 -2.62 28.69 -43.32
CA VAL A 220 -2.46 28.47 -44.76
C VAL A 220 -3.72 27.79 -45.30
N ASP A 221 -4.15 28.16 -46.50
CA ASP A 221 -5.34 27.57 -47.12
C ASP A 221 -5.25 26.03 -47.17
N GLY A 222 -6.28 25.36 -46.67
CA GLY A 222 -6.32 23.89 -46.49
C GLY A 222 -5.57 23.34 -45.26
N PHE A 223 -4.86 24.16 -44.48
CA PHE A 223 -4.11 23.75 -43.29
C PHE A 223 -4.51 24.59 -42.06
N HIS A 224 -5.37 24.00 -41.23
CA HIS A 224 -5.81 24.62 -39.98
C HIS A 224 -5.60 23.65 -38.84
N ASN A 225 -4.92 24.09 -37.78
CA ASN A 225 -4.85 23.32 -36.56
C ASN A 225 -6.27 23.03 -36.08
N LYS A 226 -6.53 21.80 -35.68
CA LYS A 226 -7.86 21.40 -35.22
C LYS A 226 -7.75 20.54 -33.98
N GLU A 227 -8.84 20.54 -33.23
CA GLU A 227 -9.06 19.66 -32.11
C GLU A 227 -10.01 18.56 -32.55
N GLU A 228 -9.60 17.31 -32.36
CA GLU A 228 -10.46 16.16 -32.56
C GLU A 228 -10.71 15.49 -31.22
N THR A 229 -11.96 15.51 -30.77
CA THR A 229 -12.39 14.82 -29.56
C THR A 229 -12.74 13.38 -29.91
N GLY A 230 -12.07 12.43 -29.27
CA GLY A 230 -12.30 11.00 -29.46
C GLY A 230 -12.38 10.27 -28.14
N VAL A 231 -13.20 9.22 -28.09
CA VAL A 231 -13.10 8.21 -27.02
C VAL A 231 -11.85 7.39 -27.31
N VAL A 232 -10.96 7.27 -26.33
CA VAL A 232 -9.85 6.31 -26.42
C VAL A 232 -10.49 4.92 -26.50
N LYS A 233 -10.47 4.30 -27.69
CA LYS A 233 -11.10 2.99 -27.89
C LYS A 233 -10.38 1.97 -27.01
N LYS A 234 -11.11 1.35 -26.08
CA LYS A 234 -10.70 0.11 -25.43
C LYS A 234 -10.31 -0.89 -26.50
N SER A 235 -9.12 -1.45 -26.42
CA SER A 235 -8.78 -2.60 -27.27
C SER A 235 -9.55 -3.78 -26.69
N ALA A 236 -10.51 -4.31 -27.44
CA ALA A 236 -11.16 -5.55 -27.05
C ALA A 236 -10.11 -6.66 -27.10
N VAL A 237 -9.75 -7.22 -25.94
CA VAL A 237 -8.99 -8.47 -25.81
C VAL A 237 -9.98 -9.61 -25.68
#